data_AF-A0AAV9WXY7-F1
#
_entry.id   AF-A0AAV9WXY7-F1
#
_cell.length_a   1.000
_cell.length_b   1.000
_cell.length_c   1.000
_cell.angle_alpha   90.00
_cell.angle_beta   90.00
_cell.angle_gamma   90.00
#
_symmetry.space_group_name_H-M   'P 1'
#
loop_
_entity.id
_entity.type
_entity.pdbx_description
1 polymer ?
#
loop_
_entity_poly.entity_id
_entity_poly.type
_entity_poly.pdbx_seq_one_letter_code
_entity_poly.pdbx_strand_id
1 'polypeptide(L)'
;MHQYARYWERFRSMAQTRPLTELLPADMLNQFRQEVINEPQQPIQAGHQQLKMERGELEIEREVRSRIDGIHLEIFQRTQTETTKRWTYEQEIKRPYFHVTELDEPQLINWRRYLDFEEVEGDYGRTQFLYERCLVTAAFYDEFWFRYARWMSAQEGKEEEVRNIYQRACMLYVPMSRPQIRMQYAIFEEMHGKPDLGKDILNSILMVLPGYVEAIVALANMTRRNDGLDAAIKVFSDILENQSTDPYTKGAVTAEWARMVWKIKGDVEEARQLFHKNHQWCLDSRYFWINWLQLEMDQPTTPETEAAQLLKIRHVHTDIRRRARLPVSTIKDLTHLYMKYLQERGGKEAMKEYLTLDKEVNGPFSVQTVNKTKLAEDGKEATTNKRMLSENGHPGVEVDDAAIRKGENPYTRYFREQGETPAPNGQQVGV
;
A
#
# COMPACT_ATOMS: atom_id res chain seq x y z
N MET A 1 -2.51 28.18 19.63
CA MET A 1 -1.91 27.34 20.69
C MET A 1 -1.30 28.13 21.85
N HIS A 2 -0.98 29.44 21.74
CA HIS A 2 -0.26 30.20 22.79
C HIS A 2 -1.11 30.82 23.91
N GLN A 3 -2.42 30.54 24.01
CA GLN A 3 -3.27 31.19 25.02
C GLN A 3 -2.87 30.83 26.46
N TYR A 4 -2.22 29.69 26.68
CA TYR A 4 -1.74 29.28 28.01
C TYR A 4 -0.81 30.33 28.65
N ALA A 5 0.05 30.99 27.86
CA ALA A 5 0.96 32.03 28.37
C ALA A 5 0.20 33.26 28.84
N ARG A 6 -0.80 33.69 28.07
CA ARG A 6 -1.70 34.79 28.47
C ARG A 6 -2.51 34.44 29.72
N TYR A 7 -2.98 33.20 29.85
CA TYR A 7 -3.71 32.75 31.03
C TYR A 7 -2.81 32.66 32.25
N TRP A 8 -1.56 32.23 32.08
CA TRP A 8 -0.55 32.22 33.15
C TRP A 8 -0.25 33.63 33.66
N GLU A 9 -0.01 34.60 32.79
CA GLU A 9 0.22 36.00 33.18
C GLU A 9 -0.96 36.58 33.96
N ARG A 10 -2.19 36.32 33.48
CA ARG A 10 -3.41 36.74 34.18
C ARG A 10 -3.58 36.07 35.52
N PHE A 11 -3.37 34.76 35.59
CA PHE A 11 -3.42 34.00 36.83
C PHE A 11 -2.42 34.56 37.85
N ARG A 12 -1.16 34.74 37.44
CA ARG A 12 -0.08 35.24 38.31
C ARG A 12 -0.39 36.63 38.86
N SER A 13 -0.96 37.51 38.06
CA SER A 13 -1.42 38.84 38.51
C SER A 13 -2.56 38.75 39.53
N MET A 14 -3.59 37.92 39.25
CA MET A 14 -4.72 37.76 40.17
C MET A 14 -4.32 37.06 41.48
N ALA A 15 -3.42 36.09 41.41
CA ALA A 15 -2.98 35.30 42.55
C ALA A 15 -2.31 36.14 43.64
N GLN A 16 -1.82 37.34 43.33
CA GLN A 16 -1.24 38.24 44.33
C GLN A 16 -2.28 38.82 45.29
N THR A 17 -3.51 39.05 44.83
CA THR A 17 -4.55 39.75 45.61
C THR A 17 -5.67 38.84 46.11
N ARG A 18 -5.73 37.60 45.61
CA ARG A 18 -6.79 36.65 45.97
C ARG A 18 -6.47 35.91 47.29
N PRO A 19 -7.51 35.51 48.06
CA PRO A 19 -7.35 34.65 49.23
C PRO A 19 -6.65 33.34 48.87
N LEU A 20 -5.78 32.85 49.75
CA LEU A 20 -5.04 31.59 49.52
C LEU A 20 -5.98 30.40 49.30
N THR A 21 -7.12 30.37 49.98
CA THR A 21 -8.16 29.33 49.86
C THR A 21 -8.79 29.23 48.47
N GLU A 22 -8.66 30.27 47.63
CA GLU A 22 -9.09 30.23 46.22
C GLU A 22 -7.99 29.70 45.29
N LEU A 23 -6.73 29.70 45.73
CA LEU A 23 -5.58 29.34 44.90
C LEU A 23 -5.25 27.85 44.98
N LEU A 24 -5.40 27.24 46.15
CA LEU A 24 -5.22 25.81 46.36
C LEU A 24 -6.23 25.24 47.37
N PRO A 25 -6.54 23.93 47.27
CA PRO A 25 -7.25 23.18 48.30
C PRO A 25 -6.64 23.33 49.71
N ALA A 26 -7.50 23.31 50.74
CA ALA A 26 -7.13 23.53 52.14
C ALA A 26 -6.03 22.58 52.64
N ASP A 27 -6.06 21.32 52.21
CA ASP A 27 -5.07 20.32 52.64
C ASP A 27 -3.66 20.67 52.19
N MET A 28 -3.49 21.11 50.94
CA MET A 28 -2.20 21.54 50.40
C MET A 28 -1.72 22.86 51.02
N LEU A 29 -2.63 23.79 51.29
CA LEU A 29 -2.30 25.04 51.99
C LEU A 29 -1.78 24.77 53.41
N ASN A 30 -2.46 23.87 54.14
CA ASN A 30 -2.03 23.46 55.48
C ASN A 30 -0.66 22.81 55.44
N GLN A 31 -0.41 21.94 54.46
CA GLN A 31 0.89 21.32 54.26
C GLN A 31 1.99 22.38 54.00
N PHE A 32 1.80 23.30 53.05
CA PHE A 32 2.80 24.34 52.78
C PHE A 32 3.02 25.26 53.97
N ARG A 33 1.95 25.60 54.70
CA ARG A 33 2.06 26.41 55.91
C ARG A 33 2.90 25.71 56.97
N GLN A 34 2.69 24.41 57.20
CA GLN A 34 3.49 23.61 58.14
C GLN A 34 4.95 23.49 57.69
N GLU A 35 5.20 23.26 56.42
CA GLU A 35 6.56 23.18 55.88
C GLU A 35 7.30 24.52 56.01
N VAL A 36 6.62 25.65 55.79
CA VAL A 36 7.18 27.00 56.01
C VAL A 36 7.44 27.25 57.50
N ILE A 37 6.58 26.80 58.40
CA ILE A 37 6.79 26.95 59.85
C ILE A 37 7.99 26.12 60.33
N ASN A 38 8.15 24.92 59.77
CA ASN A 38 9.18 23.96 60.18
C ASN A 38 10.54 24.18 59.51
N GLU A 39 10.65 25.12 58.57
CA GLU A 39 11.92 25.44 57.91
C GLU A 39 12.95 26.02 58.90
N PRO A 40 14.20 25.50 58.92
CA PRO A 40 15.23 25.97 59.82
C PRO A 40 15.60 27.43 59.50
N GLN A 41 15.36 28.31 60.45
CA GLN A 41 15.70 29.73 60.32
C GLN A 41 17.20 29.94 60.36
N GLN A 42 17.71 30.88 59.55
CA GLN A 42 19.08 31.35 59.69
C GLN A 42 19.23 32.00 61.07
N PRO A 43 20.17 31.54 61.92
CA PRO A 43 20.37 32.15 63.22
C PRO A 43 20.85 33.58 63.04
N ILE A 44 20.06 34.54 63.51
CA ILE A 44 20.48 35.95 63.57
C ILE A 44 21.37 36.08 64.81
N GLN A 45 22.65 36.39 64.60
CA GLN A 45 23.62 36.52 65.67
C GLN A 45 23.50 37.92 66.30
N ALA A 46 22.78 38.03 67.41
CA ALA A 46 22.68 39.25 68.22
C ALA A 46 23.55 39.09 69.48
N GLY A 47 24.86 39.29 69.33
CA GLY A 47 25.82 39.10 70.43
C GLY A 47 26.10 37.62 70.77
N HIS A 48 26.24 37.29 72.06
CA HIS A 48 26.57 35.93 72.56
C HIS A 48 25.37 34.99 72.71
N GLN A 49 24.15 35.42 72.33
CA GLN A 49 22.94 34.60 72.40
C GLN A 49 22.31 34.43 71.01
N GLN A 50 22.02 33.17 70.65
CA GLN A 50 21.19 32.85 69.49
C GLN A 50 19.72 33.04 69.86
N LEU A 51 19.05 33.99 69.21
CA LEU A 51 17.60 34.19 69.30
C LEU A 51 16.93 33.55 68.08
N LYS A 52 15.97 32.64 68.32
CA LYS A 52 15.01 32.20 67.30
C LYS A 52 13.84 33.18 67.30
N MET A 53 13.60 33.90 66.20
CA MET A 53 12.41 34.73 66.02
C MET A 53 11.34 33.92 65.28
N GLU A 54 10.17 33.69 65.86
CA GLU A 54 9.06 33.04 65.14
C GLU A 54 8.66 33.83 63.87
N ARG A 55 8.42 33.14 62.75
CA ARG A 55 7.98 33.78 61.49
C ARG A 55 6.65 34.49 61.72
N GLY A 56 6.56 35.76 61.33
CA GLY A 56 5.29 36.50 61.39
C GLY A 56 4.29 35.98 60.36
N GLU A 57 2.98 36.11 60.62
CA GLU A 57 1.93 35.59 59.73
C GLU A 57 2.05 36.11 58.27
N LEU A 58 2.47 37.37 58.11
CA LEU A 58 2.73 37.96 56.78
C LEU A 58 3.92 37.34 56.05
N GLU A 59 4.95 36.91 56.79
CA GLU A 59 6.11 36.19 56.24
C GLU A 59 5.68 34.78 55.83
N ILE A 60 4.90 34.10 56.67
CA ILE A 60 4.33 32.78 56.37
C ILE A 60 3.46 32.85 55.11
N GLU A 61 2.56 33.83 55.02
CA GLU A 61 1.71 34.02 53.85
C GLU A 61 2.55 34.27 52.58
N ARG A 62 3.59 35.10 52.66
CA ARG A 62 4.48 35.39 51.54
C ARG A 62 5.21 34.14 51.04
N GLU A 63 5.76 33.33 51.95
CA GLU A 63 6.45 32.08 51.59
C GLU A 63 5.48 31.03 51.02
N VAL A 64 4.27 30.93 51.58
CA VAL A 64 3.22 30.06 51.01
C VAL A 64 2.84 30.52 49.61
N ARG A 65 2.67 31.82 49.36
CA ARG A 65 2.43 32.36 48.00
C ARG A 65 3.57 32.06 47.04
N SER A 66 4.82 32.14 47.51
CA SER A 66 6.01 31.78 46.72
C SER A 66 5.98 30.32 46.28
N ARG A 67 5.62 29.40 47.19
CA ARG A 67 5.47 27.98 46.89
C ARG A 67 4.33 27.70 45.90
N ILE A 68 3.20 28.39 46.04
CA ILE A 68 2.08 28.33 45.08
C ILE A 68 2.52 28.78 43.69
N ASP A 69 3.22 29.93 43.59
CA ASP A 69 3.78 30.42 42.32
C ASP A 69 4.72 29.38 41.71
N GLY A 70 5.58 28.76 42.52
CA GLY A 70 6.50 27.70 42.09
C GLY A 70 5.80 26.51 41.42
N ILE A 71 4.76 25.97 42.04
CA ILE A 71 4.00 24.82 41.49
C ILE A 71 3.33 25.16 40.17
N HIS A 72 2.66 26.32 40.09
CA HIS A 72 2.01 26.70 38.85
C HIS A 72 3.01 27.13 37.77
N LEU A 73 4.18 27.66 38.15
CA LEU A 73 5.27 27.94 37.24
C LEU A 73 5.81 26.64 36.63
N GLU A 74 5.95 25.57 37.41
CA GLU A 74 6.34 24.25 36.90
C GLU A 74 5.30 23.71 35.90
N ILE A 75 4.00 23.81 36.22
CA ILE A 75 2.92 23.44 35.30
C ILE A 75 2.98 24.25 34.01
N PHE A 76 3.21 25.56 34.12
CA PHE A 76 3.36 26.46 32.97
C PHE A 76 4.57 26.06 32.11
N GLN A 77 5.73 25.82 32.70
CA GLN A 77 6.96 25.43 32.00
C GLN A 77 6.80 24.08 31.29
N ARG A 78 6.17 23.10 31.94
CA ARG A 78 5.84 21.81 31.32
C ARG A 78 4.89 22.00 30.13
N THR A 79 3.84 22.81 30.31
CA THR A 79 2.88 23.13 29.23
C THR A 79 3.55 23.85 28.07
N GLN A 80 4.43 24.81 28.35
CA GLN A 80 5.21 25.53 27.35
C GLN A 80 6.11 24.60 26.55
N THR A 81 6.82 23.70 27.23
CA THR A 81 7.71 22.72 26.60
C THR A 81 6.92 21.80 25.67
N GLU A 82 5.84 21.20 26.17
CA GLU A 82 5.00 20.29 25.38
C GLU A 82 4.27 21.01 24.24
N THR A 83 3.88 22.27 24.42
CA THR A 83 3.31 23.09 23.33
C THR A 83 4.34 23.37 22.24
N THR A 84 5.58 23.68 22.63
CA THR A 84 6.65 24.03 21.69
C THR A 84 7.05 22.82 20.84
N LYS A 85 7.13 21.63 21.44
CA LYS A 85 7.37 20.38 20.70
C LYS A 85 6.35 20.14 19.58
N ARG A 86 5.09 20.50 19.79
CA ARG A 86 3.98 20.28 18.84
C ARG A 86 3.79 21.40 17.84
N TRP A 87 4.23 22.60 18.20
CA TRP A 87 4.04 23.80 17.40
C TRP A 87 4.59 23.64 15.97
N THR A 88 5.72 22.95 15.82
CA THR A 88 6.34 22.68 14.51
C THR A 88 5.43 21.92 13.56
N TYR A 89 4.53 21.08 14.08
CA TYR A 89 3.56 20.33 13.27
C TYR A 89 2.24 21.09 13.13
N GLU A 90 1.77 21.69 14.21
CA GLU A 90 0.47 22.35 14.28
C GLU A 90 0.39 23.62 13.44
N GLN A 91 1.50 24.35 13.28
CA GLN A 91 1.55 25.51 12.39
C GLN A 91 1.41 25.13 10.90
N GLU A 92 1.74 23.89 10.53
CA GLU A 92 1.68 23.39 9.15
C GLU A 92 0.28 22.83 8.79
N ILE A 93 -0.61 22.65 9.78
CA ILE A 93 -1.99 22.20 9.54
C ILE A 93 -2.83 23.41 9.10
N LYS A 94 -2.94 23.60 7.78
CA LYS A 94 -3.71 24.71 7.19
C LYS A 94 -5.23 24.52 7.28
N ARG A 95 -5.70 23.27 7.24
CA ARG A 95 -7.12 22.91 7.20
C ARG A 95 -7.48 21.90 8.29
N PRO A 96 -7.95 22.34 9.48
CA PRO A 96 -8.26 21.45 10.60
C PRO A 96 -9.66 20.80 10.50
N TYR A 97 -10.29 20.83 9.32
CA TYR A 97 -11.62 20.30 9.07
C TYR A 97 -11.65 19.49 7.77
N PHE A 98 -12.67 18.64 7.62
CA PHE A 98 -12.88 17.85 6.41
C PHE A 98 -13.23 18.75 5.22
N HIS A 99 -12.65 18.46 4.05
CA HIS A 99 -13.07 19.03 2.78
C HIS A 99 -12.68 18.07 1.63
N VAL A 100 -13.47 18.07 0.56
CA VAL A 100 -13.35 17.11 -0.54
C VAL A 100 -12.08 17.26 -1.38
N THR A 101 -11.52 18.47 -1.43
CA THR A 101 -10.23 18.73 -2.07
C THR A 101 -9.12 17.99 -1.33
N GLU A 102 -8.28 17.32 -2.11
CA GLU A 102 -7.10 16.61 -1.63
C GLU A 102 -6.16 17.54 -0.84
N LEU A 103 -5.56 16.99 0.21
CA LEU A 103 -4.45 17.60 0.91
C LEU A 103 -3.21 17.58 0.00
N ASP A 104 -2.40 18.63 0.07
CA ASP A 104 -1.12 18.67 -0.62
C ASP A 104 -0.12 17.71 0.05
N GLU A 105 0.86 17.22 -0.72
CA GLU A 105 1.87 16.28 -0.20
C GLU A 105 2.58 16.81 1.07
N PRO A 106 2.92 18.11 1.20
CA PRO A 106 3.48 18.65 2.44
C PRO A 106 2.59 18.45 3.68
N GLN A 107 1.26 18.61 3.55
CA GLN A 107 0.34 18.34 4.66
C GLN A 107 0.28 16.86 5.01
N LEU A 108 0.29 15.96 4.01
CA LEU A 108 0.34 14.52 4.24
C LEU A 108 1.62 14.12 4.97
N ILE A 109 2.78 14.63 4.52
CA ILE A 109 4.07 14.43 5.19
C ILE A 109 4.05 14.97 6.62
N ASN A 110 3.45 16.14 6.85
CA ASN A 110 3.33 16.70 8.19
C ASN A 110 2.49 15.80 9.11
N TRP A 111 1.35 15.30 8.65
CA TRP A 111 0.53 14.35 9.41
C TRP A 111 1.28 13.07 9.75
N ARG A 112 1.99 12.49 8.78
CA ARG A 112 2.82 11.28 9.01
C ARG A 112 3.86 11.54 10.11
N ARG A 113 4.60 12.66 10.02
CA ARG A 113 5.62 13.03 11.03
C ARG A 113 5.02 13.35 12.39
N TYR A 114 3.84 13.97 12.42
CA TYR A 114 3.21 14.31 13.69
C TYR A 114 2.68 13.05 14.40
N LEU A 115 2.12 12.10 13.64
CA LEU A 115 1.76 10.79 14.16
C LEU A 115 2.99 10.01 14.62
N ASP A 116 4.10 10.02 13.87
CA ASP A 116 5.37 9.39 14.30
C ASP A 116 5.82 9.97 15.67
N PHE A 117 5.74 11.29 15.83
CA PHE A 117 6.09 11.95 17.09
C PHE A 117 5.19 11.53 18.25
N GLU A 118 3.86 11.55 18.08
CA GLU A 118 2.94 11.16 19.17
C GLU A 118 2.93 9.65 19.44
N GLU A 119 3.29 8.80 18.49
CA GLU A 119 3.46 7.36 18.76
C GLU A 119 4.68 7.06 19.65
N VAL A 120 5.71 7.91 19.59
CA VAL A 120 6.95 7.74 20.37
C VAL A 120 6.86 8.44 21.73
N GLU A 121 6.42 9.69 21.75
CA GLU A 121 6.39 10.52 22.97
C GLU A 121 5.05 10.48 23.70
N GLY A 122 3.98 10.06 23.03
CA GLY A 122 2.60 10.09 23.51
C GLY A 122 2.19 8.94 24.39
N ASP A 123 1.25 9.24 25.29
CA ASP A 123 0.43 8.21 25.91
C ASP A 123 -0.72 7.81 24.97
N TYR A 124 -1.35 6.69 25.29
CA TYR A 124 -2.48 6.15 24.53
C TYR A 124 -3.55 7.20 24.21
N GLY A 125 -3.97 8.00 25.19
CA GLY A 125 -5.06 8.96 25.02
C GLY A 125 -4.68 10.09 24.07
N ARG A 126 -3.45 10.57 24.17
CA ARG A 126 -2.92 11.64 23.31
C ARG A 126 -2.71 11.16 21.87
N THR A 127 -2.13 9.98 21.69
CA THR A 127 -1.92 9.39 20.36
C THR A 127 -3.26 9.07 19.70
N GLN A 128 -4.21 8.47 20.43
CA GLN A 128 -5.57 8.23 19.94
C GLN A 128 -6.25 9.54 19.52
N PHE A 129 -6.15 10.58 20.35
CA PHE A 129 -6.73 11.89 20.03
C PHE A 129 -6.14 12.50 18.75
N LEU A 130 -4.82 12.39 18.54
CA LEU A 130 -4.21 12.88 17.31
C LEU A 130 -4.66 12.08 16.09
N TYR A 131 -4.80 10.76 16.20
CA TYR A 131 -5.34 9.94 15.13
C TYR A 131 -6.75 10.36 14.72
N GLU A 132 -7.65 10.53 15.69
CA GLU A 132 -9.01 11.00 15.40
C GLU A 132 -9.00 12.39 14.73
N ARG A 133 -8.12 13.30 15.15
CA ARG A 133 -7.94 14.61 14.50
C ARG A 133 -7.41 14.50 13.08
N CYS A 134 -6.42 13.65 12.85
CA CYS A 134 -5.87 13.40 11.51
C CYS A 134 -6.99 12.93 10.57
N LEU A 135 -7.79 11.97 11.01
CA LEU A 135 -8.88 11.39 10.22
C LEU A 135 -10.02 12.36 9.91
N VAL A 136 -10.24 13.41 10.71
CA VAL A 136 -11.16 14.50 10.32
C VAL A 136 -10.70 15.17 9.03
N THR A 137 -9.40 15.43 8.89
CA THR A 137 -8.85 16.15 7.72
C THR A 137 -8.54 15.24 6.54
N ALA A 138 -8.12 14.01 6.84
CA ALA A 138 -7.60 13.02 5.90
C ALA A 138 -8.52 11.79 5.76
N ALA A 139 -9.83 11.96 5.93
CA ALA A 139 -10.81 10.86 5.94
C ALA A 139 -10.79 9.97 4.69
N PHE A 140 -10.44 10.51 3.51
CA PHE A 140 -10.38 9.76 2.24
C PHE A 140 -9.05 9.01 2.03
N TYR A 141 -8.07 9.21 2.91
CA TYR A 141 -6.74 8.62 2.80
C TYR A 141 -6.68 7.36 3.66
N ASP A 142 -6.87 6.22 3.02
CA ASP A 142 -6.81 4.88 3.60
C ASP A 142 -5.48 4.58 4.32
N GLU A 143 -4.37 5.22 3.93
CA GLU A 143 -3.08 5.09 4.65
C GLU A 143 -3.17 5.41 6.14
N PHE A 144 -3.91 6.45 6.54
CA PHE A 144 -4.03 6.84 7.94
C PHE A 144 -5.00 5.93 8.71
N TRP A 145 -6.04 5.42 8.04
CA TRP A 145 -6.92 4.40 8.61
C TRP A 145 -6.17 3.09 8.88
N PHE A 146 -5.35 2.64 7.92
CA PHE A 146 -4.49 1.47 8.10
C PHE A 146 -3.51 1.67 9.26
N ARG A 147 -2.85 2.83 9.31
CA ARG A 147 -1.90 3.15 10.37
C ARG A 147 -2.59 3.14 11.74
N TYR A 148 -3.75 3.77 11.85
CA TYR A 148 -4.53 3.82 13.09
C TYR A 148 -5.01 2.44 13.53
N ALA A 149 -5.57 1.63 12.61
CA ALA A 149 -6.01 0.27 12.91
C ALA A 149 -4.85 -0.60 13.40
N ARG A 150 -3.66 -0.49 12.79
CA ARG A 150 -2.45 -1.22 13.21
C ARG A 150 -1.97 -0.75 14.58
N TRP A 151 -1.88 0.55 14.81
CA TRP A 151 -1.48 1.11 16.10
C TRP A 151 -2.45 0.69 17.22
N MET A 152 -3.76 0.76 16.96
CA MET A 152 -4.80 0.34 17.90
C MET A 152 -4.76 -1.17 18.17
N SER A 153 -4.49 -1.99 17.14
CA SER A 153 -4.38 -3.45 17.30
C SER A 153 -3.19 -3.90 18.14
N ALA A 154 -2.17 -3.05 18.30
CA ALA A 154 -1.04 -3.32 19.17
C ALA A 154 -1.35 -3.03 20.65
N GLN A 155 -2.51 -2.44 20.96
CA GLN A 155 -2.94 -2.13 22.32
C GLN A 155 -3.74 -3.31 22.92
N GLU A 156 -3.53 -3.58 24.21
CA GLU A 156 -4.18 -4.70 24.89
C GLU A 156 -5.71 -4.50 25.00
N GLY A 157 -6.48 -5.52 24.60
CA GLY A 157 -7.94 -5.53 24.75
C GLY A 157 -8.70 -4.56 23.84
N LYS A 158 -8.08 -4.06 22.76
CA LYS A 158 -8.64 -3.04 21.85
C LYS A 158 -9.28 -3.57 20.56
N GLU A 159 -9.78 -4.80 20.60
CA GLU A 159 -10.39 -5.44 19.43
C GLU A 159 -11.59 -4.64 18.87
N GLU A 160 -12.50 -4.21 19.75
CA GLU A 160 -13.71 -3.49 19.31
C GLU A 160 -13.39 -2.10 18.74
N GLU A 161 -12.37 -1.44 19.28
CA GLU A 161 -11.88 -0.18 18.73
C GLU A 161 -11.26 -0.37 17.34
N VAL A 162 -10.46 -1.43 17.12
CA VAL A 162 -9.95 -1.78 15.79
C VAL A 162 -11.10 -2.06 14.82
N ARG A 163 -12.10 -2.84 15.25
CA ARG A 163 -13.32 -3.10 14.46
C ARG A 163 -14.04 -1.80 14.10
N ASN A 164 -14.21 -0.89 15.06
CA ASN A 164 -14.85 0.40 14.84
C ASN A 164 -14.08 1.25 13.82
N ILE A 165 -12.75 1.28 13.89
CA ILE A 165 -11.88 1.98 12.92
C ILE A 165 -12.14 1.45 11.52
N TYR A 166 -12.12 0.12 11.32
CA TYR A 166 -12.41 -0.47 10.02
C TYR A 166 -13.84 -0.19 9.53
N GLN A 167 -14.84 -0.31 10.41
CA GLN A 167 -16.23 -0.02 10.06
C GLN A 167 -16.41 1.42 9.59
N ARG A 168 -15.85 2.39 10.33
CA ARG A 168 -15.89 3.81 9.94
C ARG A 168 -15.19 4.04 8.60
N ALA A 169 -13.99 3.47 8.42
CA ALA A 169 -13.26 3.58 7.17
C ALA A 169 -14.06 3.02 5.99
N CYS A 170 -14.59 1.80 6.12
CA CYS A 170 -15.23 1.05 5.05
C CYS A 170 -16.65 1.51 4.73
N MET A 171 -17.40 1.97 5.72
CA MET A 171 -18.84 2.25 5.57
C MET A 171 -19.13 3.74 5.37
N LEU A 172 -18.24 4.64 5.80
CA LEU A 172 -18.51 6.08 5.82
C LEU A 172 -17.55 6.92 4.98
N TYR A 173 -16.23 6.65 5.04
CA TYR A 173 -15.25 7.62 4.58
C TYR A 173 -14.47 7.18 3.34
N VAL A 174 -13.84 6.01 3.35
CA VAL A 174 -12.94 5.60 2.26
C VAL A 174 -13.76 5.25 1.01
N PRO A 175 -13.47 5.85 -0.17
CA PRO A 175 -14.19 5.55 -1.40
C PRO A 175 -14.18 4.05 -1.78
N MET A 176 -15.22 3.60 -2.50
CA MET A 176 -15.32 2.21 -2.97
C MET A 176 -14.22 1.84 -4.00
N SER A 177 -13.66 2.83 -4.70
CA SER A 177 -12.51 2.65 -5.60
C SER A 177 -11.22 2.28 -4.87
N ARG A 178 -11.18 2.34 -3.53
CA ARG A 178 -10.06 1.90 -2.69
C ARG A 178 -10.49 0.68 -1.85
N PRO A 179 -10.57 -0.52 -2.45
CA PRO A 179 -11.10 -1.71 -1.78
C PRO A 179 -10.17 -2.29 -0.72
N GLN A 180 -8.88 -1.93 -0.70
CA GLN A 180 -7.87 -2.58 0.15
C GLN A 180 -8.22 -2.52 1.64
N ILE A 181 -8.80 -1.42 2.13
CA ILE A 181 -9.19 -1.28 3.55
C ILE A 181 -10.30 -2.27 3.91
N ARG A 182 -11.23 -2.53 2.99
CA ARG A 182 -12.30 -3.53 3.14
C ARG A 182 -11.75 -4.95 3.09
N MET A 183 -10.76 -5.20 2.23
CA MET A 183 -10.07 -6.49 2.21
C MET A 183 -9.35 -6.77 3.53
N GLN A 184 -8.67 -5.78 4.12
CA GLN A 184 -8.03 -5.98 5.43
C GLN A 184 -9.06 -6.15 6.55
N TYR A 185 -10.20 -5.44 6.48
CA TYR A 185 -11.30 -5.64 7.41
C TYR A 185 -11.88 -7.06 7.33
N ALA A 186 -12.02 -7.62 6.12
CA ALA A 186 -12.46 -8.99 5.94
C ALA A 186 -11.48 -10.01 6.57
N ILE A 187 -10.17 -9.79 6.43
CA ILE A 187 -9.14 -10.61 7.10
C ILE A 187 -9.25 -10.49 8.63
N PHE A 188 -9.46 -9.28 9.14
CA PHE A 188 -9.65 -9.04 10.57
C PHE A 188 -10.87 -9.80 11.11
N GLU A 189 -12.01 -9.75 10.44
CA GLU A 189 -13.21 -10.47 10.88
C GLU A 189 -13.03 -12.00 10.81
N GLU A 190 -12.36 -12.52 9.77
CA GLU A 190 -12.00 -13.94 9.71
C GLU A 190 -11.09 -14.35 10.87
N MET A 191 -10.07 -13.55 11.19
CA MET A 191 -9.16 -13.79 12.31
C MET A 191 -9.91 -13.88 13.65
N HIS A 192 -10.98 -13.08 13.81
CA HIS A 192 -11.84 -13.09 14.99
C HIS A 192 -13.01 -14.08 14.92
N GLY A 193 -12.92 -15.08 14.03
CA GLY A 193 -13.89 -16.17 13.96
C GLY A 193 -15.23 -15.79 13.33
N LYS A 194 -15.26 -14.71 12.54
CA LYS A 194 -16.44 -14.24 11.79
C LYS A 194 -16.20 -14.28 10.27
N PRO A 195 -15.90 -15.46 9.69
CA PRO A 195 -15.57 -15.59 8.27
C PRO A 195 -16.73 -15.19 7.36
N ASP A 196 -17.98 -15.41 7.76
CA ASP A 196 -19.14 -15.05 6.94
C ASP A 196 -19.25 -13.53 6.75
N LEU A 197 -18.98 -12.75 7.81
CA LEU A 197 -18.88 -11.30 7.70
C LEU A 197 -17.72 -10.89 6.78
N GLY A 198 -16.57 -11.57 6.87
CA GLY A 198 -15.46 -11.37 5.94
C GLY A 198 -15.85 -11.60 4.48
N LYS A 199 -16.57 -12.69 4.19
CA LYS A 199 -17.09 -13.00 2.85
C LYS A 199 -18.09 -11.93 2.39
N ASP A 200 -19.00 -11.48 3.26
CA ASP A 200 -19.96 -10.41 2.95
C ASP A 200 -19.26 -9.09 2.59
N ILE A 201 -18.21 -8.73 3.34
CA ILE A 201 -17.39 -7.55 3.02
C ILE A 201 -16.75 -7.69 1.64
N LEU A 202 -16.17 -8.85 1.32
CA LEU A 202 -15.56 -9.10 0.00
C LEU A 202 -16.61 -9.08 -1.12
N ASN A 203 -17.78 -9.68 -0.90
CA ASN A 203 -18.89 -9.62 -1.83
C ASN A 203 -19.37 -8.18 -2.05
N SER A 204 -19.38 -7.33 -1.02
CA SER A 204 -19.74 -5.92 -1.17
C SER A 204 -18.79 -5.15 -2.11
N ILE A 205 -17.50 -5.50 -2.12
CA ILE A 205 -16.53 -4.97 -3.09
C ILE A 205 -16.92 -5.41 -4.50
N LEU A 206 -17.21 -6.69 -4.68
CA LEU A 206 -17.55 -7.27 -5.98
C LEU A 206 -18.90 -6.77 -6.54
N MET A 207 -19.82 -6.33 -5.69
CA MET A 207 -21.05 -5.66 -6.14
C MET A 207 -20.76 -4.33 -6.85
N VAL A 208 -19.73 -3.59 -6.41
CA VAL A 208 -19.35 -2.30 -7.00
C VAL A 208 -18.28 -2.45 -8.08
N LEU A 209 -17.37 -3.40 -7.90
CA LEU A 209 -16.24 -3.70 -8.78
C LEU A 209 -16.22 -5.21 -9.13
N PRO A 210 -17.12 -5.69 -10.01
CA PRO A 210 -17.26 -7.13 -10.29
C PRO A 210 -16.00 -7.80 -10.85
N GLY A 211 -15.14 -7.03 -11.55
CA GLY A 211 -13.89 -7.50 -12.13
C GLY A 211 -12.67 -7.38 -11.22
N TYR A 212 -12.83 -7.03 -9.93
CA TYR A 212 -11.69 -6.82 -9.02
C TYR A 212 -11.10 -8.17 -8.56
N VAL A 213 -10.11 -8.64 -9.33
CA VAL A 213 -9.48 -9.97 -9.21
C VAL A 213 -8.99 -10.25 -7.79
N GLU A 214 -8.36 -9.28 -7.12
CA GLU A 214 -7.83 -9.47 -5.77
C GLU A 214 -8.93 -9.82 -4.76
N ALA A 215 -10.13 -9.21 -4.85
CA ALA A 215 -11.24 -9.58 -3.98
C ALA A 215 -11.84 -10.94 -4.34
N ILE A 216 -11.92 -11.30 -5.63
CA ILE A 216 -12.38 -12.65 -6.06
C ILE A 216 -11.45 -13.72 -5.47
N VAL A 217 -10.14 -13.52 -5.59
CA VAL A 217 -9.12 -14.45 -5.07
C VAL A 217 -9.14 -14.50 -3.55
N ALA A 218 -9.30 -13.36 -2.88
CA ALA A 218 -9.44 -13.32 -1.42
C ALA A 218 -10.69 -14.07 -0.95
N LEU A 219 -11.82 -13.90 -1.64
CA LEU A 219 -13.07 -14.58 -1.34
C LEU A 219 -12.91 -16.09 -1.51
N ALA A 220 -12.40 -16.54 -2.67
CA ALA A 220 -12.16 -17.96 -2.91
C ALA A 220 -11.20 -18.57 -1.86
N ASN A 221 -10.13 -17.87 -1.48
CA ASN A 221 -9.20 -18.36 -0.46
C ASN A 221 -9.79 -18.39 0.94
N MET A 222 -10.62 -17.42 1.30
CA MET A 222 -11.35 -17.40 2.58
C MET A 222 -12.38 -18.53 2.62
N THR A 223 -13.18 -18.68 1.56
CA THR A 223 -14.11 -19.81 1.39
C THR A 223 -13.37 -21.14 1.47
N ARG A 224 -12.18 -21.27 0.86
CA ARG A 224 -11.37 -22.49 0.96
C ARG A 224 -10.99 -22.84 2.39
N ARG A 225 -10.57 -21.85 3.19
CA ARG A 225 -10.14 -22.05 4.59
C ARG A 225 -11.29 -22.45 5.51
N ASN A 226 -12.50 -21.98 5.23
CA ASN A 226 -13.65 -22.12 6.14
C ASN A 226 -14.67 -23.17 5.66
N ASP A 227 -14.89 -23.30 4.35
CA ASP A 227 -15.97 -24.11 3.74
C ASP A 227 -15.44 -25.23 2.83
N GLY A 228 -14.12 -25.27 2.58
CA GLY A 228 -13.46 -26.29 1.78
C GLY A 228 -13.25 -25.94 0.31
N LEU A 229 -12.54 -26.83 -0.39
CA LEU A 229 -12.05 -26.58 -1.75
C LEU A 229 -13.16 -26.46 -2.79
N ASP A 230 -14.19 -27.31 -2.72
CA ASP A 230 -15.28 -27.31 -3.71
C ASP A 230 -16.08 -26.00 -3.67
N ALA A 231 -16.30 -25.45 -2.46
CA ALA A 231 -16.94 -24.16 -2.28
C ALA A 231 -16.08 -23.02 -2.87
N ALA A 232 -14.75 -23.08 -2.71
CA ALA A 232 -13.83 -22.11 -3.32
C ALA A 232 -13.80 -22.19 -4.85
N ILE A 233 -13.84 -23.40 -5.41
CA ILE A 233 -13.92 -23.61 -6.86
C ILE A 233 -15.22 -23.04 -7.41
N LYS A 234 -16.34 -23.19 -6.68
CA LYS A 234 -17.62 -22.59 -7.06
C LYS A 234 -17.54 -21.08 -7.20
N VAL A 235 -16.84 -20.38 -6.30
CA VAL A 235 -16.61 -18.93 -6.42
C VAL A 235 -15.98 -18.56 -7.77
N PHE A 236 -14.97 -19.31 -8.23
CA PHE A 236 -14.36 -19.06 -9.54
C PHE A 236 -15.29 -19.44 -10.70
N SER A 237 -16.04 -20.55 -10.59
CA SER A 237 -17.01 -20.97 -11.61
C SER A 237 -18.07 -19.89 -11.85
N ASP A 238 -18.67 -19.37 -10.78
CA ASP A 238 -19.72 -18.36 -10.84
C ASP A 238 -19.24 -17.09 -11.58
N ILE A 239 -17.97 -16.69 -11.38
CA ILE A 239 -17.37 -15.53 -12.08
C ILE A 239 -17.13 -15.81 -13.57
N LEU A 240 -16.69 -17.03 -13.93
CA LEU A 240 -16.43 -17.39 -15.33
C LEU A 240 -17.72 -17.59 -16.13
N GLU A 241 -18.77 -18.10 -15.50
CA GLU A 241 -20.10 -18.28 -16.09
C GLU A 241 -20.83 -16.96 -16.33
N ASN A 242 -20.48 -15.91 -15.58
CA ASN A 242 -21.03 -14.59 -15.78
C ASN A 242 -20.58 -14.00 -17.14
N GLN A 243 -21.57 -13.72 -17.99
CA GLN A 243 -21.35 -13.17 -19.33
C GLN A 243 -20.84 -11.72 -19.32
N SER A 244 -21.11 -10.98 -18.24
CA SER A 244 -20.67 -9.58 -18.09
C SER A 244 -19.21 -9.44 -17.67
N THR A 245 -18.57 -10.52 -17.23
CA THR A 245 -17.16 -10.52 -16.82
C THR A 245 -16.26 -10.31 -18.04
N ASP A 246 -15.36 -9.34 -17.95
CA ASP A 246 -14.44 -9.01 -19.04
C ASP A 246 -13.38 -10.11 -19.26
N PRO A 247 -12.78 -10.20 -20.47
CA PRO A 247 -11.80 -11.23 -20.79
C PRO A 247 -10.53 -11.21 -19.91
N TYR A 248 -10.12 -10.04 -19.41
CA TYR A 248 -8.93 -9.93 -18.56
C TYR A 248 -9.19 -10.58 -17.19
N THR A 249 -10.32 -10.25 -16.57
CA THR A 249 -10.79 -10.90 -15.33
C THR A 249 -10.95 -12.41 -15.52
N LYS A 250 -11.57 -12.86 -16.62
CA LYS A 250 -11.71 -14.30 -16.93
C LYS A 250 -10.35 -15.00 -17.03
N GLY A 251 -9.38 -14.39 -17.71
CA GLY A 251 -8.02 -14.93 -17.78
C GLY A 251 -7.34 -15.03 -16.43
N ALA A 252 -7.52 -14.01 -15.58
CA ALA A 252 -6.93 -14.00 -14.25
C ALA A 252 -7.56 -15.04 -13.31
N VAL A 253 -8.89 -15.09 -13.27
CA VAL A 253 -9.66 -16.08 -12.48
C VAL A 253 -9.33 -17.50 -12.92
N THR A 254 -9.20 -17.74 -14.23
CA THR A 254 -8.81 -19.06 -14.74
C THR A 254 -7.43 -19.49 -14.22
N ALA A 255 -6.45 -18.57 -14.22
CA ALA A 255 -5.11 -18.86 -13.72
C ALA A 255 -5.08 -19.13 -12.21
N GLU A 256 -5.90 -18.42 -11.43
CA GLU A 256 -6.03 -18.62 -9.98
C GLU A 256 -6.73 -19.94 -9.64
N TRP A 257 -7.81 -20.27 -10.35
CA TRP A 257 -8.47 -21.57 -10.23
C TRP A 257 -7.50 -22.70 -10.59
N ALA A 258 -6.82 -22.62 -11.74
CA ALA A 258 -5.86 -23.65 -12.15
C ALA A 258 -4.75 -23.84 -11.10
N ARG A 259 -4.22 -22.76 -10.51
CA ARG A 259 -3.24 -22.87 -9.42
C ARG A 259 -3.81 -23.48 -8.16
N MET A 260 -5.06 -23.17 -7.79
CA MET A 260 -5.70 -23.79 -6.63
C MET A 260 -5.85 -25.30 -6.84
N VAL A 261 -6.33 -25.72 -8.01
CA VAL A 261 -6.43 -27.14 -8.36
C VAL A 261 -5.05 -27.80 -8.39
N TRP A 262 -4.06 -27.17 -9.03
CA TRP A 262 -2.71 -27.74 -9.11
C TRP A 262 -2.00 -27.84 -7.75
N LYS A 263 -1.94 -26.75 -6.97
CA LYS A 263 -1.14 -26.67 -5.75
C LYS A 263 -1.85 -27.16 -4.50
N ILE A 264 -3.18 -27.09 -4.45
CA ILE A 264 -3.96 -27.51 -3.28
C ILE A 264 -4.62 -28.87 -3.50
N LYS A 265 -5.32 -29.07 -4.62
CA LYS A 265 -5.92 -30.38 -4.94
C LYS A 265 -4.86 -31.42 -5.34
N GLY A 266 -3.75 -30.95 -5.92
CA GLY A 266 -2.69 -31.81 -6.46
C GLY A 266 -3.02 -32.37 -7.85
N ASP A 267 -4.09 -31.90 -8.50
CA ASP A 267 -4.53 -32.41 -9.80
C ASP A 267 -3.97 -31.53 -10.93
N VAL A 268 -2.85 -31.96 -11.49
CA VAL A 268 -2.20 -31.24 -12.60
C VAL A 268 -3.04 -31.32 -13.88
N GLU A 269 -3.74 -32.43 -14.10
CA GLU A 269 -4.44 -32.66 -15.36
C GLU A 269 -5.72 -31.84 -15.43
N GLU A 270 -6.48 -31.76 -14.33
CA GLU A 270 -7.62 -30.86 -14.23
C GLU A 270 -7.20 -29.39 -14.41
N ALA A 271 -6.08 -28.99 -13.81
CA ALA A 271 -5.54 -27.65 -13.99
C ALA A 271 -5.16 -27.35 -15.46
N ARG A 272 -4.56 -28.31 -16.17
CA ARG A 272 -4.31 -28.19 -17.64
C ARG A 272 -5.59 -28.07 -18.43
N GLN A 273 -6.57 -28.91 -18.14
CA GLN A 273 -7.86 -28.88 -18.84
C GLN A 273 -8.53 -27.53 -18.69
N LEU A 274 -8.38 -26.88 -17.52
CA LEU A 274 -8.91 -25.55 -17.30
C LEU A 274 -8.25 -24.49 -18.21
N PHE A 275 -6.92 -24.53 -18.38
CA PHE A 275 -6.24 -23.68 -19.35
C PHE A 275 -6.68 -23.98 -20.79
N HIS A 276 -6.72 -25.27 -21.18
CA HIS A 276 -7.17 -25.69 -22.50
C HIS A 276 -8.62 -25.30 -22.80
N LYS A 277 -9.52 -25.30 -21.82
CA LYS A 277 -10.92 -24.90 -22.03
C LYS A 277 -11.06 -23.40 -22.30
N ASN A 278 -10.26 -22.58 -21.62
CA ASN A 278 -10.47 -21.13 -21.56
C ASN A 278 -9.50 -20.30 -22.43
N HIS A 279 -8.45 -20.90 -23.01
CA HIS A 279 -7.41 -20.15 -23.74
C HIS A 279 -7.93 -19.24 -24.87
N GLN A 280 -8.98 -19.64 -25.60
CA GLN A 280 -9.54 -18.86 -26.71
C GLN A 280 -10.09 -17.49 -26.26
N TRP A 281 -10.46 -17.37 -24.99
CA TRP A 281 -11.11 -16.21 -24.39
C TRP A 281 -10.08 -15.35 -23.63
N CYS A 282 -8.85 -15.86 -23.47
CA CYS A 282 -7.80 -15.28 -22.63
C CYS A 282 -6.55 -14.90 -23.45
N LEU A 283 -6.70 -14.70 -24.77
CA LEU A 283 -5.57 -14.45 -25.68
C LEU A 283 -4.75 -13.21 -25.30
N ASP A 284 -5.41 -12.19 -24.77
CA ASP A 284 -4.80 -10.91 -24.35
C ASP A 284 -4.33 -10.93 -22.87
N SER A 285 -4.62 -12.00 -22.12
CA SER A 285 -4.29 -12.06 -20.69
C SER A 285 -2.87 -12.54 -20.46
N ARG A 286 -1.94 -11.59 -20.23
CA ARG A 286 -0.54 -11.91 -19.85
C ARG A 286 -0.48 -12.85 -18.64
N TYR A 287 -1.32 -12.60 -17.64
CA TYR A 287 -1.33 -13.36 -16.40
C TYR A 287 -1.74 -14.82 -16.62
N PHE A 288 -2.72 -15.06 -17.49
CA PHE A 288 -3.12 -16.41 -17.91
C PHE A 288 -1.94 -17.20 -18.52
N TRP A 289 -1.26 -16.62 -19.51
CA TRP A 289 -0.17 -17.28 -20.23
C TRP A 289 1.06 -17.52 -19.35
N ILE A 290 1.41 -16.57 -18.47
CA ILE A 290 2.49 -16.77 -17.49
C ILE A 290 2.20 -18.00 -16.63
N ASN A 291 0.99 -18.09 -16.07
CA ASN A 291 0.67 -19.16 -15.14
C ASN A 291 0.52 -20.51 -15.81
N TRP A 292 0.07 -20.56 -17.07
CA TRP A 292 0.07 -21.81 -17.82
C TRP A 292 1.49 -22.29 -18.12
N LEU A 293 2.36 -21.39 -18.60
CA LEU A 293 3.75 -21.73 -18.85
C LEU A 293 4.47 -22.18 -17.57
N GLN A 294 4.25 -21.47 -16.46
CA GLN A 294 4.80 -21.81 -15.15
C GLN A 294 4.30 -23.18 -14.66
N LEU A 295 3.00 -23.48 -14.84
CA LEU A 295 2.46 -24.79 -14.48
C LEU A 295 3.24 -25.89 -15.18
N GLU A 296 3.49 -25.79 -16.48
CA GLU A 296 4.23 -26.83 -17.19
C GLU A 296 5.73 -26.85 -16.85
N MET A 297 6.35 -25.69 -16.63
CA MET A 297 7.79 -25.61 -16.31
C MET A 297 8.13 -26.17 -14.93
N ASP A 298 7.21 -26.05 -13.96
CA ASP A 298 7.43 -26.46 -12.58
C ASP A 298 7.08 -27.92 -12.28
N GLN A 299 6.64 -28.68 -13.29
CA GLN A 299 6.36 -30.10 -13.07
C GLN A 299 7.65 -30.85 -12.71
N PRO A 300 7.64 -31.67 -11.65
CA PRO A 300 8.77 -32.54 -11.37
C PRO A 300 8.95 -33.54 -12.52
N THR A 301 10.18 -33.73 -12.97
CA THR A 301 10.52 -34.63 -14.07
C THR A 301 11.58 -35.64 -13.63
N THR A 302 11.48 -36.83 -14.20
CA THR A 302 12.52 -37.87 -14.20
C THR A 302 13.10 -37.99 -15.62
N PRO A 303 14.24 -38.68 -15.81
CA PRO A 303 14.80 -38.89 -17.16
C PRO A 303 13.80 -39.47 -18.18
N GLU A 304 12.84 -40.28 -17.73
CA GLU A 304 11.82 -40.91 -18.59
C GLU A 304 10.70 -39.95 -18.98
N THR A 305 10.38 -38.96 -18.13
CA THR A 305 9.23 -38.06 -18.29
C THR A 305 9.62 -36.68 -18.80
N GLU A 306 10.89 -36.30 -18.70
CA GLU A 306 11.42 -35.00 -19.11
C GLU A 306 11.14 -34.66 -20.58
N ALA A 307 11.32 -35.63 -21.49
CA ALA A 307 11.04 -35.43 -22.92
C ALA A 307 9.56 -35.13 -23.19
N ALA A 308 8.65 -35.84 -22.52
CA ALA A 308 7.21 -35.61 -22.64
C ALA A 308 6.80 -34.25 -22.06
N GLN A 309 7.42 -33.84 -20.94
CA GLN A 309 7.15 -32.55 -20.32
C GLN A 309 7.66 -31.38 -21.17
N LEU A 310 8.85 -31.52 -21.78
CA LEU A 310 9.38 -30.54 -22.73
C LEU A 310 8.43 -30.30 -23.91
N LEU A 311 7.77 -31.35 -24.42
CA LEU A 311 6.78 -31.20 -25.49
C LEU A 311 5.57 -30.36 -25.06
N LYS A 312 5.10 -30.51 -23.82
CA LYS A 312 4.00 -29.71 -23.27
C LYS A 312 4.41 -28.24 -23.13
N ILE A 313 5.59 -27.98 -22.56
CA ILE A 313 6.12 -26.61 -22.43
C ILE A 313 6.28 -25.96 -23.82
N ARG A 314 6.85 -26.70 -24.79
CA ARG A 314 7.00 -26.26 -26.18
C ARG A 314 5.65 -25.91 -26.80
N HIS A 315 4.62 -26.72 -26.54
CA HIS A 315 3.27 -26.47 -27.06
C HIS A 315 2.71 -25.15 -26.53
N VAL A 316 2.77 -24.92 -25.21
CA VAL A 316 2.32 -23.67 -24.58
C VAL A 316 3.11 -22.48 -25.11
N HIS A 317 4.44 -22.59 -25.20
CA HIS A 317 5.30 -21.54 -25.76
C HIS A 317 4.96 -21.21 -27.22
N THR A 318 4.67 -22.23 -28.02
CA THR A 318 4.26 -22.06 -29.42
C THR A 318 2.93 -21.31 -29.50
N ASP A 319 1.97 -21.63 -28.64
CA ASP A 319 0.68 -20.94 -28.56
C ASP A 319 0.83 -19.48 -28.09
N ILE A 320 1.72 -19.20 -27.14
CA ILE A 320 2.08 -17.83 -26.74
C ILE A 320 2.61 -17.05 -27.96
N ARG A 321 3.55 -17.63 -28.71
CA ARG A 321 4.15 -16.97 -29.87
C ARG A 321 3.20 -16.77 -31.02
N ARG A 322 2.28 -17.71 -31.28
CA ARG A 322 1.44 -17.71 -32.48
C ARG A 322 0.02 -17.23 -32.27
N ARG A 323 -0.59 -17.51 -31.12
CA ARG A 323 -2.02 -17.28 -30.86
C ARG A 323 -2.29 -16.16 -29.87
N ALA A 324 -1.45 -16.02 -28.85
CA ALA A 324 -1.64 -14.97 -27.85
C ALA A 324 -1.51 -13.57 -28.47
N ARG A 325 -2.33 -12.64 -28.00
CA ARG A 325 -2.39 -11.24 -28.43
C ARG A 325 -1.67 -10.34 -27.43
N LEU A 326 -0.48 -10.78 -27.02
CA LEU A 326 0.35 -10.06 -26.06
C LEU A 326 1.32 -9.10 -26.77
N PRO A 327 1.78 -8.04 -26.09
CA PRO A 327 2.85 -7.20 -26.59
C PRO A 327 4.10 -8.00 -26.96
N VAL A 328 4.83 -7.58 -28.00
CA VAL A 328 6.03 -8.29 -28.50
C VAL A 328 7.09 -8.41 -27.40
N SER A 329 7.27 -7.37 -26.58
CA SER A 329 8.17 -7.39 -25.42
C SER A 329 7.79 -8.47 -24.41
N THR A 330 6.51 -8.63 -24.11
CA THR A 330 6.02 -9.69 -23.23
C THR A 330 6.25 -11.08 -23.83
N ILE A 331 6.02 -11.26 -25.13
CA ILE A 331 6.30 -12.55 -25.80
C ILE A 331 7.80 -12.85 -25.78
N LYS A 332 8.65 -11.83 -25.94
CA LYS A 332 10.11 -11.94 -25.82
C LYS A 332 10.50 -12.40 -24.41
N ASP A 333 10.00 -11.75 -23.36
CA ASP A 333 10.27 -12.14 -21.96
C ASP A 333 9.86 -13.60 -21.68
N LEU A 334 8.65 -13.99 -22.10
CA LEU A 334 8.17 -15.38 -21.94
C LEU A 334 9.00 -16.38 -22.73
N THR A 335 9.50 -15.97 -23.91
CA THR A 335 10.40 -16.79 -24.71
C THR A 335 11.76 -16.93 -24.04
N HIS A 336 12.28 -15.89 -23.40
CA HIS A 336 13.52 -15.97 -22.62
C HIS A 336 13.39 -16.90 -21.41
N LEU A 337 12.23 -16.93 -20.73
CA LEU A 337 11.97 -17.92 -19.67
C LEU A 337 12.05 -19.36 -20.21
N TYR A 338 11.43 -19.62 -21.37
CA TYR A 338 11.51 -20.93 -22.00
C TYR A 338 12.94 -21.26 -22.48
N MET A 339 13.65 -20.29 -23.04
CA MET A 339 15.05 -20.44 -23.45
C MET A 339 15.96 -20.78 -22.26
N LYS A 340 15.74 -20.17 -21.10
CA LYS A 340 16.43 -20.53 -19.86
C LYS A 340 16.15 -21.99 -19.48
N TYR A 341 14.90 -22.42 -19.53
CA TYR A 341 14.54 -23.83 -19.29
C TYR A 341 15.27 -24.79 -20.25
N LEU A 342 15.34 -24.45 -21.53
CA LEU A 342 16.09 -25.24 -22.52
C LEU A 342 17.57 -25.36 -22.16
N GLN A 343 18.20 -24.29 -21.67
CA GLN A 343 19.60 -24.31 -21.23
C GLN A 343 19.83 -25.19 -20.00
N GLU A 344 18.90 -25.15 -19.04
CA GLU A 344 19.04 -25.88 -17.78
C GLU A 344 18.81 -27.38 -17.93
N ARG A 345 17.93 -27.80 -18.85
CA ARG A 345 17.42 -29.18 -18.93
C ARG A 345 17.58 -29.86 -20.29
N GLY A 346 18.07 -29.13 -21.30
CA GLY A 346 18.04 -29.57 -22.68
C GLY A 346 19.36 -30.14 -23.21
N GLY A 347 19.25 -31.14 -24.10
CA GLY A 347 20.38 -31.65 -24.89
C GLY A 347 20.62 -30.91 -26.21
N LYS A 348 21.31 -31.56 -27.16
CA LYS A 348 21.66 -30.97 -28.47
C LYS A 348 20.47 -30.36 -29.22
N GLU A 349 19.33 -31.03 -29.25
CA GLU A 349 18.14 -30.54 -29.96
C GLU A 349 17.49 -29.33 -29.28
N ALA A 350 17.52 -29.27 -27.95
CA ALA A 350 17.06 -28.11 -27.20
C ALA A 350 17.97 -26.89 -27.45
N MET A 351 19.28 -27.08 -27.60
CA MET A 351 20.20 -25.98 -27.95
C MET A 351 19.98 -25.47 -29.39
N LYS A 352 19.61 -26.34 -30.33
CA LYS A 352 19.21 -25.90 -31.68
C LYS A 352 17.93 -25.07 -31.63
N GLU A 353 16.96 -25.50 -30.84
CA GLU A 353 15.72 -24.75 -30.62
C GLU A 353 16.02 -23.40 -29.95
N TYR A 354 16.87 -23.38 -28.92
CA TYR A 354 17.34 -22.15 -28.27
C TYR A 354 17.88 -21.14 -29.28
N LEU A 355 18.81 -21.54 -30.14
CA LEU A 355 19.40 -20.64 -31.15
C LEU A 355 18.37 -20.18 -32.20
N THR A 356 17.37 -21.03 -32.49
CA THR A 356 16.27 -20.65 -33.37
C THR A 356 15.39 -19.58 -32.73
N LEU A 357 15.10 -19.71 -31.43
CA LEU A 357 14.33 -18.74 -30.66
C LEU A 357 15.10 -17.45 -30.44
N ASP A 358 16.40 -17.52 -30.13
CA ASP A 358 17.29 -16.38 -29.99
C ASP A 358 17.27 -15.50 -31.24
N LYS A 359 17.45 -16.12 -32.42
CA LYS A 359 17.32 -15.43 -33.70
C LYS A 359 15.96 -14.74 -33.88
N GLU A 360 14.88 -15.36 -33.42
CA GLU A 360 13.54 -14.80 -33.54
C GLU A 360 13.29 -13.62 -32.60
N VAL A 361 13.74 -13.69 -31.34
CA VAL A 361 13.35 -12.69 -30.33
C VAL A 361 14.42 -11.64 -30.04
N ASN A 362 15.68 -11.95 -30.34
CA ASN A 362 16.83 -11.05 -30.17
C ASN A 362 17.45 -10.62 -31.50
N GLY A 363 17.19 -11.33 -32.60
CA GLY A 363 17.67 -10.95 -33.92
C GLY A 363 16.95 -9.73 -34.51
N PRO A 364 17.51 -9.10 -35.56
CA PRO A 364 16.87 -7.98 -36.24
C PRO A 364 15.52 -8.38 -36.85
N PHE A 365 14.61 -7.42 -37.03
CA PHE A 365 13.25 -7.68 -37.53
C PHE A 365 13.22 -8.49 -38.85
N SER A 366 14.26 -8.36 -39.68
CA SER A 366 14.41 -9.10 -40.94
C SER A 366 14.45 -10.63 -40.79
N VAL A 367 14.79 -11.16 -39.61
CA VAL A 367 14.86 -12.61 -39.34
C VAL A 367 13.77 -13.11 -38.37
N GLN A 368 12.85 -12.24 -37.95
CA GLN A 368 11.76 -12.56 -37.03
C GLN A 368 10.50 -13.03 -37.78
N THR A 369 10.53 -14.25 -38.31
CA THR A 369 9.46 -14.79 -39.18
C THR A 369 8.09 -14.79 -38.50
N VAL A 370 7.99 -15.23 -37.24
CA VAL A 370 6.72 -15.31 -36.52
C VAL A 370 6.14 -13.93 -36.26
N ASN A 371 6.96 -12.95 -35.85
CA ASN A 371 6.49 -11.57 -35.66
C ASN A 371 5.98 -10.98 -36.97
N LYS A 372 6.69 -11.19 -38.08
CA LYS A 372 6.24 -10.75 -39.42
C LYS A 372 4.92 -11.40 -39.85
N THR A 373 4.74 -12.69 -39.58
CA THR A 373 3.47 -13.37 -39.90
C THR A 373 2.31 -12.86 -39.05
N LYS A 374 2.54 -12.51 -37.78
CA LYS A 374 1.50 -11.91 -36.93
C LYS A 374 1.07 -10.51 -37.37
N LEU A 375 2.00 -9.73 -37.93
CA LEU A 375 1.71 -8.38 -38.43
C LEU A 375 1.02 -8.39 -39.81
N ALA A 376 1.05 -9.52 -40.53
CA ALA A 376 0.42 -9.65 -41.84
C ALA A 376 -1.06 -10.00 -41.68
N GLU A 377 -1.94 -9.25 -42.35
CA GLU A 377 -3.40 -9.52 -42.34
C GLU A 377 -3.73 -10.93 -42.89
N ASP A 378 -2.92 -11.42 -43.83
CA ASP A 378 -3.06 -12.74 -44.45
C ASP A 378 -2.15 -13.81 -43.82
N GLY A 379 -1.44 -13.47 -42.75
CA GLY A 379 -0.50 -14.37 -42.06
C GLY A 379 0.77 -14.69 -42.86
N LYS A 380 1.05 -14.03 -43.98
CA LYS A 380 2.21 -14.32 -44.83
C LYS A 380 3.35 -13.32 -44.60
N GLU A 381 4.56 -13.84 -44.41
CA GLU A 381 5.76 -13.03 -44.23
C GLU A 381 6.01 -12.08 -45.42
N ALA A 382 5.76 -12.56 -46.64
CA ALA A 382 5.93 -11.79 -47.87
C ALA A 382 5.11 -10.50 -47.88
N THR A 383 3.93 -10.51 -47.27
CA THR A 383 3.04 -9.34 -47.18
C THR A 383 3.65 -8.26 -46.29
N THR A 384 4.14 -8.64 -45.11
CA THR A 384 4.87 -7.72 -44.23
C THR A 384 6.16 -7.23 -44.87
N ASN A 385 6.95 -8.10 -45.51
CA ASN A 385 8.18 -7.70 -46.21
C ASN A 385 7.89 -6.73 -47.37
N LYS A 386 6.80 -6.91 -48.12
CA LYS A 386 6.39 -6.00 -49.20
C LYS A 386 5.97 -4.62 -48.65
N ARG A 387 5.24 -4.59 -47.54
CA ARG A 387 4.87 -3.36 -46.84
C ARG A 387 6.10 -2.61 -46.31
N MET A 388 7.04 -3.33 -45.70
CA MET A 388 8.33 -2.77 -45.27
C MET A 388 9.05 -2.09 -46.43
N LEU A 389 9.09 -2.72 -47.60
CA LEU A 389 9.74 -2.14 -48.80
C LEU A 389 9.01 -0.88 -49.29
N SER A 390 7.68 -0.82 -49.22
CA SER A 390 6.90 0.36 -49.60
C SER A 390 6.98 1.51 -48.58
N GLU A 391 7.30 1.21 -47.33
CA GLU A 391 7.44 2.19 -46.25
C GLU A 391 8.92 2.50 -45.92
N ASN A 392 9.84 2.38 -46.88
CA ASN A 392 11.29 2.63 -46.70
C ASN A 392 11.95 1.84 -45.55
N GLY A 393 11.49 0.62 -45.29
CA GLY A 393 11.98 -0.24 -44.22
C GLY A 393 11.28 -0.07 -42.88
N HIS A 394 10.16 0.67 -42.84
CA HIS A 394 9.37 0.88 -41.63
C HIS A 394 8.38 -0.28 -41.36
N PRO A 395 8.24 -0.77 -40.11
CA PRO A 395 7.37 -1.89 -39.76
C PRO A 395 5.87 -1.58 -39.64
N GLY A 396 5.39 -0.47 -40.20
CA GLY A 396 3.95 -0.14 -40.19
C GLY A 396 3.35 0.26 -38.85
N VAL A 397 4.13 0.82 -37.91
CA VAL A 397 3.55 1.61 -36.80
C VAL A 397 3.11 2.95 -37.39
N GLU A 398 1.83 3.32 -37.26
CA GLU A 398 1.30 4.58 -37.82
C GLU A 398 2.16 5.77 -37.37
N VAL A 399 2.72 6.48 -38.35
CA VAL A 399 3.51 7.69 -38.15
C VAL A 399 2.56 8.89 -38.20
N ASP A 400 2.36 9.56 -37.07
CA ASP A 400 1.64 10.82 -37.02
C ASP A 400 2.54 11.95 -37.59
N ASP A 401 2.31 12.29 -38.86
CA ASP A 401 3.04 13.36 -39.55
C ASP A 401 2.96 14.72 -38.83
N ALA A 402 1.93 14.95 -37.99
CA ALA A 402 1.82 16.15 -37.18
C ALA A 402 2.79 16.16 -35.98
N ALA A 403 3.18 14.99 -35.47
CA ALA A 403 4.15 14.82 -34.39
C ALA A 403 5.59 15.02 -34.90
N ILE A 404 5.91 14.56 -36.12
CA ILE A 404 7.21 14.79 -36.76
C ILE A 404 7.47 16.30 -36.93
N ARG A 405 6.46 17.06 -37.36
CA ARG A 405 6.58 18.52 -37.53
C ARG A 405 6.83 19.26 -36.20
N LYS A 406 6.53 18.64 -35.06
CA LYS A 406 6.80 19.17 -33.71
C LYS A 406 8.18 18.76 -33.17
N GLY A 407 8.98 18.02 -33.94
CA GLY A 407 10.31 17.57 -33.52
C GLY A 407 10.31 16.30 -32.66
N GLU A 408 9.18 15.59 -32.59
CA GLU A 408 9.10 14.30 -31.91
C GLU A 408 9.68 13.21 -32.81
N ASN A 409 10.54 12.34 -32.27
CA ASN A 409 11.12 11.26 -33.03
C ASN A 409 10.00 10.24 -33.37
N PRO A 410 9.72 9.96 -34.67
CA PRO A 410 8.61 9.10 -35.06
C PRO A 410 8.76 7.65 -34.57
N TYR A 411 9.97 7.23 -34.25
CA TYR A 411 10.27 5.92 -33.70
C TYR A 411 10.10 5.85 -32.19
N THR A 412 9.80 6.97 -31.51
CA THR A 412 9.66 6.99 -30.04
C THR A 412 8.60 6.01 -29.57
N ARG A 413 7.49 5.91 -30.30
CA ARG A 413 6.41 4.98 -30.02
C ARG A 413 6.84 3.53 -30.29
N TYR A 414 7.54 3.27 -31.39
CA TYR A 414 8.09 1.94 -31.71
C TYR A 414 9.07 1.45 -30.63
N PHE A 415 10.03 2.28 -30.21
CA PHE A 415 10.96 1.94 -29.15
C PHE A 415 10.24 1.75 -27.81
N ARG A 416 9.28 2.62 -27.48
CA ARG A 416 8.47 2.50 -26.26
C ARG A 416 7.59 1.24 -26.26
N GLU A 417 7.04 0.84 -27.41
CA GLU A 417 6.28 -0.41 -27.60
C GLU A 417 7.18 -1.66 -27.51
N GLN A 418 8.48 -1.52 -27.83
CA GLN A 418 9.49 -2.54 -27.58
C GLN A 418 10.09 -2.49 -26.16
N GLY A 419 9.64 -1.55 -25.31
CA GLY A 419 10.11 -1.40 -23.93
C GLY A 419 11.43 -0.65 -23.80
N GLU A 420 11.93 -0.06 -24.89
CA GLU A 420 13.10 0.80 -24.91
C GLU A 420 12.67 2.26 -24.69
N THR A 421 13.25 2.92 -23.69
CA THR A 421 13.13 4.38 -23.56
C THR A 421 14.16 5.03 -24.47
N PRO A 422 13.77 5.62 -25.62
CA PRO A 422 14.71 6.39 -26.42
C PRO A 422 15.20 7.59 -25.60
N ALA A 423 16.50 7.87 -25.67
CA ALA A 423 17.10 9.02 -25.00
C ALA A 423 16.39 10.32 -25.41
N PRO A 424 16.15 11.27 -24.49
CA PRO A 424 15.55 12.55 -24.84
C PRO A 424 16.40 13.24 -25.90
N ASN A 425 15.74 13.64 -26.99
CA ASN A 425 16.32 14.28 -28.17
C ASN A 425 17.40 15.30 -27.80
N GLY A 426 18.65 15.09 -28.27
CA GLY A 426 19.67 16.15 -28.21
C GLY A 426 21.15 15.76 -28.09
N GLN A 427 21.55 14.48 -28.05
CA GLN A 427 22.98 14.14 -28.12
C GLN A 427 23.36 13.73 -29.54
N GLN A 428 23.96 14.69 -30.26
CA GLN A 428 24.88 14.38 -31.36
C GLN A 428 25.95 13.43 -30.83
N VAL A 429 25.94 12.20 -31.34
CA VAL A 429 27.05 11.26 -31.13
C VAL A 429 28.20 11.78 -31.99
N GLY A 430 29.18 12.40 -31.33
CA GLY A 430 30.49 12.65 -31.89
C GLY A 430 31.34 11.38 -31.79
N VAL A 431 31.88 11.02 -32.96
CA VAL A 431 32.82 9.92 -33.30
C VAL A 431 32.20 8.56 -33.56
#